data_AF-A0A9Q0W4Q2-F1
#
_entry.id   AF-A0A9Q0W4Q2-F1
#
_cell.length_a   1.000
_cell.length_b   1.000
_cell.length_c   1.000
_cell.angle_alpha   90.00
_cell.angle_beta   90.00
_cell.angle_gamma   90.00
#
_symmetry.space_group_name_H-M   'P 1'
#
loop_
_entity.id
_entity.type
_entity.pdbx_description
1 polymer ?
#
loop_
_entity_poly.entity_id
_entity_poly.type
_entity_poly.pdbx_seq_one_letter_code
_entity_poly.pdbx_strand_id
1 'polypeptide(L)'
;MGYMISSGHPVKEYIDSAVRHVLLRQGVLGIKVKIMLDWDPKGKVGPMTPLLLDLVTIHPPKEEEEYVPPLLTTNNEIPVA
;
A
#
# COMPACT_ATOMS: atom_id res chain seq x y z
N MET A 1 -9.08 6.51 18.45
CA MET A 1 -9.79 7.36 17.48
C MET A 1 -9.15 7.09 16.12
N GLY A 2 -9.91 6.54 15.17
CA GLY A 2 -9.38 6.10 13.88
C GLY A 2 -9.21 7.25 12.88
N TYR A 3 -8.49 6.98 11.80
CA TYR A 3 -8.40 7.86 10.63
C TYR A 3 -9.58 7.58 9.69
N MET A 4 -10.19 8.63 9.14
CA MET A 4 -11.29 8.49 8.18
C MET A 4 -11.15 9.54 7.08
N ILE A 5 -11.09 9.07 5.85
CA ILE A 5 -11.08 9.92 4.66
C ILE A 5 -12.51 10.42 4.41
N SER A 6 -12.70 11.70 4.07
CA SER A 6 -14.03 12.27 3.82
C SER A 6 -14.17 12.92 2.45
N SER A 7 -13.10 13.02 1.67
CA SER A 7 -13.05 13.74 0.39
C SER A 7 -12.22 12.99 -0.67
N GLY A 8 -12.51 13.29 -1.94
CA GLY A 8 -11.78 12.74 -3.09
C GLY A 8 -12.36 11.43 -3.65
N HIS A 9 -11.68 10.90 -4.68
CA HIS A 9 -11.99 9.60 -5.28
C HIS A 9 -11.92 8.41 -4.29
N PRO A 10 -10.96 8.37 -3.35
CA PRO A 10 -10.80 7.24 -2.43
C PRO A 10 -12.04 6.97 -1.57
N VAL A 11 -12.88 7.97 -1.30
CA VAL A 11 -14.13 7.79 -0.54
C VAL A 11 -15.04 6.74 -1.15
N LYS A 12 -15.05 6.59 -2.49
CA LYS A 12 -15.92 5.61 -3.16
C LYS A 12 -15.38 4.19 -3.10
N GLU A 13 -14.06 4.05 -3.07
CA GLU A 13 -13.40 2.74 -3.12
C GLU A 13 -13.16 2.19 -1.71
N TYR A 14 -12.77 3.07 -0.78
CA TYR A 14 -12.34 2.68 0.57
C TYR A 14 -13.45 2.74 1.62
N ILE A 15 -14.56 3.42 1.36
CA ILE A 15 -15.59 3.63 2.37
C ILE A 15 -16.86 2.92 1.96
N ASP A 16 -17.17 1.86 2.69
CA ASP A 16 -18.50 1.26 2.65
C ASP A 16 -19.42 2.02 3.61
N SER A 17 -20.62 2.35 3.15
CA SER A 17 -21.59 3.07 3.96
C SER A 17 -22.97 2.46 3.86
N ALA A 18 -23.60 2.28 5.01
CA ALA A 18 -24.93 1.71 5.12
C ALA A 18 -25.82 2.62 5.98
N VAL A 19 -27.05 2.84 5.49
CA VAL A 19 -28.11 3.53 6.25
C VAL A 19 -29.23 2.54 6.50
N ARG A 20 -29.69 2.43 7.74
CA ARG A 20 -30.83 1.61 8.14
C ARG A 20 -31.69 2.36 9.14
N HIS A 21 -32.96 1.99 9.19
CA HIS A 21 -33.93 2.57 10.10
C HIS A 21 -34.44 1.49 11.04
N VAL A 22 -34.53 1.81 12.34
CA VAL A 22 -35.08 0.94 13.37
C VAL A 22 -36.34 1.62 13.92
N LEU A 23 -37.47 0.90 13.90
CA LEU A 23 -38.68 1.37 14.56
C LEU A 23 -38.61 1.08 16.05
N LEU A 24 -38.84 2.11 16.85
CA LEU A 24 -39.00 2.06 18.29
C LEU A 24 -40.45 2.45 18.64
N ARG A 25 -40.90 2.12 19.85
CA ARG A 25 -42.24 2.51 20.30
C ARG A 25 -42.47 4.03 20.29
N GLN A 26 -41.39 4.81 20.42
CA GLN A 26 -41.40 6.28 20.48
C GLN A 26 -41.24 6.95 19.10
N GLY A 27 -40.96 6.18 18.03
CA GLY A 27 -40.68 6.74 16.70
C GLY A 27 -39.66 5.92 15.91
N VAL A 28 -39.05 6.52 14.89
CA VAL A 28 -38.07 5.86 14.02
C VAL A 28 -36.68 6.43 14.27
N LEU A 29 -35.70 5.56 14.51
CA LEU A 29 -34.29 5.92 14.63
C LEU A 29 -33.54 5.57 13.34
N GLY A 30 -32.86 6.55 12.74
CA GLY A 30 -31.96 6.32 11.62
C GLY A 30 -30.53 6.06 12.09
N ILE A 31 -29.91 4.98 11.63
CA ILE A 31 -28.51 4.63 11.89
C ILE A 31 -27.76 4.71 10.57
N LYS A 32 -26.64 5.45 10.57
CA LYS A 32 -25.71 5.51 9.44
C LYS A 32 -24.33 5.06 9.92
N VAL A 33 -23.82 4.01 9.28
CA VAL A 33 -22.49 3.46 9.54
C VAL A 33 -21.62 3.71 8.32
N LYS A 34 -20.37 4.12 8.55
CA LYS A 34 -19.31 4.20 7.54
C LYS A 34 -18.13 3.41 8.03
N ILE A 35 -17.64 2.47 7.21
CA ILE A 35 -16.50 1.61 7.51
C ILE A 35 -15.42 1.90 6.47
N MET A 36 -14.23 2.27 6.94
CA MET A 36 -13.06 2.42 6.08
C MET A 36 -12.36 1.07 5.99
N LEU A 37 -12.21 0.56 4.77
CA LEU A 37 -11.54 -0.71 4.47
C LEU A 37 -10.02 -0.50 4.47
N ASP A 38 -9.27 -1.54 4.87
CA ASP A 38 -7.82 -1.54 4.77
C ASP A 38 -7.38 -1.79 3.31
N TRP A 39 -6.22 -1.23 2.94
CA TRP A 39 -5.62 -1.50 1.63
C TRP A 39 -5.11 -2.94 1.58
N ASP A 40 -5.57 -3.72 0.60
CA ASP A 40 -5.12 -5.09 0.35
C ASP A 40 -4.58 -5.22 -1.08
N PRO A 41 -3.28 -5.50 -1.29
CA PRO A 41 -2.71 -5.70 -2.62
C PRO A 41 -3.28 -6.92 -3.35
N LYS A 42 -3.94 -7.85 -2.64
CA LYS A 42 -4.62 -9.02 -3.24
C LYS A 42 -6.09 -8.77 -3.58
N GLY A 43 -6.65 -7.62 -3.21
CA GLY A 43 -8.00 -7.21 -3.59
C GLY A 43 -9.14 -8.07 -3.02
N LYS A 44 -8.92 -8.84 -1.95
CA LYS A 44 -9.96 -9.74 -1.42
C LYS A 44 -10.94 -9.04 -0.48
N VAL A 45 -10.45 -8.09 0.30
CA VAL A 45 -11.23 -7.39 1.34
C VAL A 45 -11.25 -5.87 1.12
N GLY A 46 -10.27 -5.33 0.39
CA GLY A 46 -10.16 -3.90 0.09
C GLY A 46 -9.75 -3.61 -1.36
N PRO A 47 -9.76 -2.34 -1.77
CA PRO A 47 -9.41 -1.93 -3.13
C PRO A 47 -7.96 -2.29 -3.48
N MET A 48 -7.74 -2.78 -4.71
CA MET A 48 -6.38 -2.99 -5.23
C MET A 48 -5.64 -1.66 -5.44
N THR A 49 -6.37 -0.59 -5.74
CA THR A 49 -5.84 0.77 -5.90
C THR A 49 -5.40 1.29 -4.55
N PRO A 50 -4.10 1.44 -4.29
CA PRO A 50 -3.66 1.94 -2.99
C PRO A 50 -4.12 3.36 -2.71
N LEU A 51 -4.28 3.71 -1.41
CA LEU A 51 -4.33 5.09 -0.91
C LEU A 51 -3.03 5.88 -1.20
N LEU A 52 -2.11 5.32 -1.99
CA LEU A 52 -0.71 5.72 -2.17
C LEU A 52 -0.49 7.12 -2.77
N LEU A 53 -1.52 7.96 -2.96
CA LEU A 53 -1.26 9.35 -3.32
C LEU A 53 -0.42 10.07 -2.25
N ASP A 54 -0.52 9.65 -0.98
CA ASP A 54 0.20 10.27 0.14
C ASP A 54 1.19 9.32 0.86
N LEU A 55 1.15 8.01 0.62
CA LEU A 55 2.03 7.04 1.29
C LEU A 55 3.26 6.74 0.44
N VAL A 56 4.41 7.32 0.82
CA VAL A 56 5.69 7.06 0.15
C VAL A 56 6.39 5.87 0.81
N THR A 57 6.58 4.79 0.05
CA THR A 57 7.43 3.67 0.47
C THR A 57 8.89 4.03 0.25
N ILE A 58 9.63 4.28 1.33
CA ILE A 58 11.08 4.52 1.26
C ILE A 58 11.77 3.16 1.23
N HIS A 59 12.34 2.80 0.09
CA HIS A 59 13.18 1.62 -0.01
C HIS A 59 14.55 1.89 0.62
N PRO A 60 15.11 0.94 1.41
CA PRO A 60 16.48 1.07 1.88
C PRO A 60 17.44 1.12 0.69
N PRO A 61 18.55 1.85 0.81
CA PRO A 61 19.55 1.91 -0.25
C PRO A 61 20.04 0.48 -0.55
N LYS A 62 20.22 0.20 -1.84
CA LYS A 62 20.85 -1.06 -2.27
C LYS A 62 22.30 -1.05 -1.76
N GLU A 63 22.76 -2.18 -1.20
CA GLU A 63 24.17 -2.32 -0.82
C GLU A 63 25.04 -2.05 -2.06
N GLU A 64 25.95 -1.08 -1.97
CA GLU A 64 26.96 -0.86 -3.00
C GLU A 64 27.88 -2.08 -2.99
N GLU A 65 27.86 -2.86 -4.08
CA GLU A 65 28.97 -3.76 -4.36
C GLU A 65 30.21 -2.87 -4.47
N GLU A 66 31.17 -3.04 -3.56
CA GLU A 66 32.46 -2.34 -3.61
C GLU A 66 32.96 -2.39 -5.05
N TYR A 67 33.28 -1.22 -5.60
CA TYR A 67 33.84 -1.11 -6.94
C TYR A 67 35.15 -1.90 -6.98
N VAL A 68 35.07 -3.15 -7.45
CA VAL A 68 36.25 -3.96 -7.73
C VAL A 68 36.77 -3.46 -9.08
N PRO A 69 37.91 -2.75 -9.14
CA PRO A 69 38.48 -2.36 -10.42
C PRO A 69 38.70 -3.64 -11.26
N PRO A 70 38.48 -3.60 -12.58
CA PRO A 70 38.64 -4.77 -13.42
C PRO A 70 40.06 -5.32 -13.25
N LEU A 71 40.16 -6.55 -12.77
CA LEU A 71 41.44 -7.26 -12.69
C LEU A 71 41.97 -7.41 -14.11
N LEU A 72 43.08 -6.71 -14.40
CA LEU A 72 43.87 -6.92 -15.61
C LEU A 72 44.37 -8.37 -15.57
N THR A 73 43.72 -9.27 -16.29
CA THR A 73 44.23 -10.62 -16.52
C THR A 73 45.43 -10.51 -17.46
N THR A 74 46.63 -10.29 -16.89
CA THR A 74 47.87 -10.55 -17.60
C THR A 74 48.01 -12.06 -17.72
N ASN A 75 47.54 -12.61 -18.84
CA ASN A 75 47.87 -13.97 -19.25
C ASN A 75 49.38 -14.01 -19.52
N ASN A 76 50.16 -14.28 -18.48
CA ASN A 76 51.55 -14.70 -18.61
C ASN A 76 51.53 -16.11 -19.21
N GLU A 77 51.74 -16.20 -20.52
CA GLU A 77 52.21 -17.42 -21.15
C GLU A 77 53.64 -17.67 -20.63
N ILE A 78 53.76 -18.63 -19.71
CA ILE A 78 55.05 -19.14 -19.25
C ILE A 78 55.60 -20.02 -20.39
N PRO A 79 56.82 -19.79 -20.91
CA PRO A 79 57.42 -20.68 -21.89
C PRO A 79 57.92 -21.93 -21.17
N VAL A 80 57.48 -23.12 -21.60
CA VAL A 80 58.08 -24.37 -21.14
C VAL A 80 58.32 -25.29 -22.34
N ALA A 81 59.62 -25.43 -22.63
CA ALA A 81 60.37 -26.49 -23.32
C ALA A 81 59.96 -26.90 -24.74
#